data_AF-C7G7Z2-F1
#
_entry.id   AF-C7G7Z2-F1
#
_cell.length_a   1.000
_cell.length_b   1.000
_cell.length_c   1.000
_cell.angle_alpha   90.00
_cell.angle_beta   90.00
_cell.angle_gamma   90.00
#
_symmetry.space_group_name_H-M   'P 1'
#
loop_
_entity.id
_entity.type
_entity.pdbx_description
1 polymer ?
#
loop_
_entity_poly.entity_id
_entity_poly.type
_entity_poly.pdbx_seq_one_letter_code
_entity_poly.pdbx_strand_id
1 'polypeptide(L)'
;MFAIFKREIRSYFQTVVGWLFIAAVLALYGLYFYAYNLRSGSPYVSYSLSAVSFIVMIAVPVLTMRSFAEERHTKTDQLMLTSPVPLGKIVFGKYLAMVGVFSIAMIVVALTPLFLSIYGSVPLGESYVAVLGFWLYGCACIAIGMLMSVVTESQVIAAVLGFAALFLGYMMSSITSMISQSGNLLTKILNAYDLYTPLDKFMNGCLDLTGVIYFLSVIGICLFLSCQLIQKRRYSVSTKKIAPGAFSIGMIVVAFAIAVVVNLVANELPSTVTAIDATSTKLYSITDTTKDYLKTLDQDVNIYVLAAEKNADSTLSETLQRYEDLSGHVKVSYVNPSTNPTFFQKYTTDAPTSNSLIVASDARSRVIDYNDIYEYSYDYSSYSRSLDGYDAEGQITSALQYVTKDSSELPVVYEITGHGETSLSGGFSEAIEKANMTLTELTLLKEEAVPDDASAIIINAPTSDFSADDAKKVTDYLEKGGKALITTNFQYKDLTNFESILKAYGIERVDGIVMENDSSYYYNNIPYYLLPEVESSDYTSSVSGKYIFAPYSEAFSYDGSSDNVTYTALLQTTDKAVSKIDADNATTSRKRRRRY
;
A
#
# COMPACT_ATOMS: atom_id res chain seq x y z
N MET A 1 6.12 45.06 -3.33
CA MET A 1 6.12 43.62 -3.03
C MET A 1 7.42 42.99 -3.50
N PHE A 2 7.70 42.94 -4.82
CA PHE A 2 8.96 42.37 -5.33
C PHE A 2 10.23 42.99 -4.74
N ALA A 3 10.29 44.31 -4.57
CA ALA A 3 11.43 44.98 -3.92
C ALA A 3 11.66 44.53 -2.46
N ILE A 4 10.58 44.25 -1.71
CA ILE A 4 10.66 43.75 -0.33
C ILE A 4 11.15 42.31 -0.35
N PHE A 5 10.53 41.46 -1.15
CA PHE A 5 10.97 40.07 -1.34
C PHE A 5 12.46 39.97 -1.69
N LYS A 6 12.92 40.74 -2.67
CA LYS A 6 14.33 40.75 -3.09
C LYS A 6 15.27 41.20 -1.96
N ARG A 7 14.86 42.20 -1.17
CA ARG A 7 15.61 42.67 0.00
C ARG A 7 15.70 41.59 1.08
N GLU A 8 14.57 40.97 1.43
CA GLU A 8 14.49 39.95 2.49
C GLU A 8 15.27 38.68 2.10
N ILE A 9 15.09 38.16 0.88
CA ILE A 9 15.90 37.03 0.39
C ILE A 9 17.39 37.37 0.49
N ARG A 10 17.80 38.55 0.02
CA ARG A 10 19.20 38.95 0.08
C ARG A 10 19.70 39.04 1.52
N SER A 11 18.87 39.51 2.46
CA SER A 11 19.20 39.55 3.89
C SER A 11 19.41 38.14 4.48
N TYR A 12 18.58 37.16 4.13
CA TYR A 12 18.74 35.78 4.59
C TYR A 12 20.04 35.11 4.12
N PHE A 13 20.56 35.49 2.93
CA PHE A 13 21.81 34.94 2.38
C PHE A 13 23.05 35.79 2.66
N GLN A 14 22.89 37.08 2.96
CA GLN A 14 23.97 37.93 3.47
C GLN A 14 24.26 37.65 4.94
N THR A 15 23.22 37.27 5.69
CA THR A 15 23.38 36.65 7.01
C THR A 15 23.60 35.15 6.85
N VAL A 16 24.14 34.51 7.88
CA VAL A 16 24.43 33.05 7.85
C VAL A 16 23.15 32.21 8.07
N VAL A 17 22.02 32.85 8.37
CA VAL A 17 20.77 32.18 8.78
C VAL A 17 20.17 31.33 7.66
N GLY A 18 20.05 31.87 6.44
CA GLY A 18 19.46 31.13 5.32
C GLY A 18 20.31 29.92 4.94
N TRP A 19 21.64 30.07 4.94
CA TRP A 19 22.59 28.99 4.68
C TRP A 19 22.51 27.90 5.75
N LEU A 20 22.47 28.26 7.03
CA LEU A 20 22.35 27.30 8.13
C LEU A 20 21.03 26.54 8.10
N PHE A 21 19.93 27.24 7.81
CA PHE A 21 18.62 26.60 7.69
C PHE A 21 18.63 25.53 6.58
N ILE A 22 19.09 25.90 5.37
CA ILE A 22 19.17 24.97 4.24
C ILE A 22 20.10 23.79 4.58
N ALA A 23 21.29 24.07 5.13
CA ALA A 23 22.25 23.04 5.50
C ALA A 23 21.70 22.07 6.56
N ALA A 24 21.02 22.58 7.61
CA ALA A 24 20.46 21.75 8.66
C ALA A 24 19.32 20.86 8.14
N VAL A 25 18.39 21.41 7.36
CA VAL A 25 17.28 20.65 6.77
C VAL A 25 17.81 19.58 5.82
N LEU A 26 18.76 19.92 4.92
CA LEU A 26 19.32 18.96 3.97
C LEU A 26 20.23 17.92 4.62
N ALA A 27 21.00 18.27 5.65
CA ALA A 27 21.83 17.30 6.36
C ALA A 27 20.99 16.26 7.09
N LEU A 28 19.94 16.71 7.79
CA LEU A 28 19.04 15.79 8.48
C LEU A 28 18.21 14.97 7.50
N TYR A 29 17.73 15.57 6.40
CA TYR A 29 17.09 14.83 5.33
C TYR A 29 18.03 13.80 4.72
N GLY A 30 19.27 14.18 4.39
CA GLY A 30 20.29 13.27 3.85
C GLY A 30 20.57 12.09 4.78
N LEU A 31 20.58 12.31 6.10
CA LEU A 31 20.74 11.24 7.10
C LEU A 31 19.57 10.23 7.02
N TYR A 32 18.33 10.71 7.00
CA TYR A 32 17.16 9.83 6.90
C TYR A 32 17.00 9.20 5.53
N PHE A 33 17.40 9.91 4.47
CA PHE A 33 17.45 9.38 3.11
C PHE A 33 18.44 8.23 3.02
N TYR A 34 19.65 8.41 3.58
CA TYR A 34 20.61 7.33 3.69
C TYR A 34 20.07 6.16 4.51
N ALA A 35 19.49 6.42 5.68
CA ALA A 35 19.02 5.37 6.58
C ALA A 35 17.87 4.54 5.99
N TYR A 36 16.86 5.19 5.40
CA TYR A 36 15.65 4.51 4.91
C TYR A 36 15.75 4.08 3.45
N ASN A 37 16.23 4.95 2.56
CA ASN A 37 16.22 4.65 1.13
C ASN A 37 17.47 3.87 0.70
N LEU A 38 18.67 4.32 1.13
CA LEU A 38 19.92 3.71 0.67
C LEU A 38 20.32 2.46 1.47
N ARG A 39 20.25 2.52 2.80
CA ARG A 39 20.68 1.41 3.68
C ARG A 39 19.63 0.32 3.80
N SER A 40 18.36 0.70 3.95
CA SER A 40 17.24 -0.25 4.06
C SER A 40 16.62 -0.63 2.72
N GLY A 41 17.04 -0.01 1.60
CA GLY A 41 16.60 -0.40 0.26
C GLY A 41 15.16 0.00 -0.10
N SER A 42 14.53 0.92 0.64
CA SER A 42 13.17 1.37 0.33
C SER A 42 13.14 2.32 -0.88
N PRO A 43 12.28 2.09 -1.89
CA PRO A 43 12.11 3.02 -3.00
C PRO A 43 11.26 4.25 -2.63
N TYR A 44 10.62 4.26 -1.46
CA TYR A 44 9.70 5.31 -1.03
C TYR A 44 10.41 6.46 -0.29
N VAL A 45 10.49 7.61 -0.96
CA VAL A 45 11.06 8.85 -0.40
C VAL A 45 10.16 9.45 0.71
N SER A 46 8.88 9.10 0.73
CA SER A 46 7.91 9.54 1.75
C SER A 46 8.33 9.22 3.17
N TYR A 47 8.99 8.09 3.42
CA TYR A 47 9.49 7.75 4.77
C TYR A 47 10.53 8.74 5.28
N SER A 48 11.47 9.15 4.42
CA SER A 48 12.47 10.15 4.78
C SER A 48 11.84 11.53 4.98
N LEU A 49 10.84 11.89 4.16
CA LEU A 49 10.10 13.14 4.32
C LEU A 49 9.28 13.15 5.63
N SER A 50 8.61 12.05 5.96
CA SER A 50 7.85 11.91 7.20
C SER A 50 8.75 12.12 8.42
N ALA A 51 9.92 11.48 8.45
CA ALA A 51 10.91 11.69 9.52
C ALA A 51 11.38 13.15 9.63
N VAL A 52 11.55 13.84 8.49
CA VAL A 52 11.95 15.26 8.46
C VAL A 52 10.81 16.21 8.80
N SER A 53 9.54 15.78 8.77
CA SER A 53 8.39 16.61 9.16
C SER A 53 8.51 17.13 10.59
N PHE A 54 8.98 16.29 11.51
CA PHE A 54 9.25 16.68 12.89
C PHE A 54 10.39 17.70 13.01
N ILE A 55 11.40 17.59 12.14
CA ILE A 55 12.52 18.54 12.10
C ILE A 55 12.07 19.90 11.56
N VAL A 56 11.24 19.92 10.52
CA VAL A 56 10.68 21.16 9.94
C VAL A 56 9.91 21.95 10.99
N MET A 57 9.19 21.27 11.88
CA MET A 57 8.50 21.88 13.02
C MET A 57 9.44 22.62 13.98
N ILE A 58 10.70 22.22 14.10
CA ILE A 58 11.73 22.91 14.90
C ILE A 58 12.46 23.96 14.06
N ALA A 59 12.83 23.61 12.83
CA ALA A 59 13.63 24.46 11.96
C ALA A 59 12.88 25.70 11.47
N VAL A 60 11.57 25.57 11.19
CA VAL A 60 10.75 26.69 10.68
C VAL A 60 10.62 27.82 11.71
N PRO A 61 10.31 27.57 12.99
CA PRO A 61 10.34 28.63 14.01
C PRO A 61 11.67 29.38 14.08
N VAL A 62 12.81 28.72 13.86
CA VAL A 62 14.13 29.36 13.81
C VAL A 62 14.27 30.27 12.58
N LEU A 63 13.71 29.87 11.43
CA LEU A 63 13.70 30.70 10.22
C LEU A 63 12.76 31.92 10.37
N THR A 64 11.59 31.73 10.98
CA THR A 64 10.53 32.75 11.05
C THR A 64 10.64 33.68 12.25
N MET A 65 11.31 33.29 13.34
CA MET A 65 11.33 34.04 14.60
C MET A 65 11.78 35.49 14.44
N ARG A 66 12.73 35.77 13.52
CA ARG A 66 13.29 37.10 13.29
C ARG A 66 12.41 38.01 12.43
N SER A 67 11.47 37.45 11.66
CA SER A 67 10.74 38.15 10.60
C SER A 67 10.10 39.47 11.04
N PHE A 68 9.49 39.52 12.23
CA PHE A 68 8.94 40.74 12.84
C PHE A 68 9.41 40.98 14.28
N ALA A 69 9.68 39.93 15.07
CA ALA A 69 10.09 40.11 16.46
C ALA A 69 11.40 40.91 16.57
N GLU A 70 12.35 40.71 15.64
CA GLU A 70 13.63 41.45 15.63
C GLU A 70 13.44 42.93 15.30
N GLU A 71 12.59 43.25 14.32
CA GLU A 71 12.29 44.63 13.95
C GLU A 71 11.62 45.37 15.11
N ARG A 72 10.76 44.68 15.86
CA ARG A 72 10.08 45.22 17.03
C ARG A 72 10.99 45.35 18.25
N HIS A 73 11.89 44.39 18.45
CA HIS A 73 12.95 44.48 19.46
C HIS A 73 13.84 45.70 19.23
N THR A 74 14.21 45.94 17.97
CA THR A 74 15.12 47.01 17.54
C THR A 74 14.40 48.35 17.31
N LYS A 75 13.06 48.38 17.49
CA LYS A 75 12.19 49.55 17.25
C LYS A 75 12.25 50.10 15.81
N THR A 76 12.70 49.28 14.86
CA THR A 76 12.71 49.63 13.42
C THR A 76 11.36 49.39 12.76
N ASP A 77 10.45 48.68 13.44
CA ASP A 77 9.05 48.47 13.03
C ASP A 77 8.28 49.79 12.83
N GLN A 78 8.67 50.87 13.51
CA GLN A 78 8.09 52.21 13.32
C GLN A 78 8.26 52.73 11.89
N LEU A 79 9.40 52.45 11.25
CA LEU A 79 9.66 52.84 9.85
C LEU A 79 8.72 52.10 8.90
N MET A 80 8.43 50.83 9.20
CA MET A 80 7.47 50.03 8.45
C MET A 80 6.04 50.58 8.59
N LEU A 81 5.62 50.91 9.82
CA LEU A 81 4.27 51.41 10.13
C LEU A 81 3.98 52.80 9.53
N THR A 82 5.01 53.62 9.38
CA THR A 82 4.92 54.97 8.80
C THR A 82 5.15 55.00 7.28
N SER A 83 5.65 53.91 6.71
CA SER A 83 5.86 53.82 5.26
C SER A 83 4.55 53.94 4.46
N PRO A 84 4.58 54.52 3.25
CA PRO A 84 3.41 54.63 2.37
C PRO A 84 3.06 53.30 1.68
N VAL A 85 3.62 52.18 2.14
CA VAL A 85 3.40 50.85 1.54
C VAL A 85 2.26 50.13 2.27
N PRO A 86 1.30 49.52 1.55
CA PRO A 86 0.27 48.69 2.17
C PRO A 86 0.86 47.54 3.00
N LEU A 87 0.34 47.34 4.22
CA LEU A 87 0.81 46.31 5.16
C LEU A 87 0.81 44.91 4.55
N GLY A 88 -0.24 44.56 3.79
CA GLY A 88 -0.33 43.27 3.11
C GLY A 88 0.85 43.02 2.16
N LYS A 89 1.35 44.04 1.44
CA LYS A 89 2.51 43.89 0.55
C LYS A 89 3.82 43.64 1.29
N ILE A 90 3.92 44.09 2.55
CA ILE A 90 5.10 43.88 3.39
C ILE A 90 5.07 42.47 3.98
N VAL A 91 3.94 42.08 4.57
CA VAL A 91 3.69 40.73 5.11
C VAL A 91 3.92 39.68 4.02
N PHE A 92 3.26 39.79 2.87
CA PHE A 92 3.48 38.85 1.76
C PHE A 92 4.93 38.84 1.23
N GLY A 93 5.60 39.99 1.19
CA GLY A 93 6.99 40.07 0.73
C GLY A 93 7.96 39.31 1.63
N LYS A 94 7.79 39.42 2.95
CA LYS A 94 8.56 38.67 3.95
C LYS A 94 8.23 37.18 3.93
N TYR A 95 6.94 36.84 3.86
CA TYR A 95 6.48 35.45 3.75
C TYR A 95 7.10 34.73 2.55
N LEU A 96 6.99 35.32 1.35
CA LEU A 96 7.54 34.73 0.14
C LEU A 96 9.06 34.57 0.19
N ALA A 97 9.77 35.46 0.90
CA ALA A 97 11.22 35.33 1.04
C ALA A 97 11.60 34.09 1.87
N MET A 98 10.89 33.83 2.97
CA MET A 98 11.07 32.62 3.77
C MET A 98 10.67 31.35 3.01
N VAL A 99 9.55 31.40 2.26
CA VAL A 99 9.14 30.32 1.36
C VAL A 99 10.21 30.07 0.29
N GLY A 100 10.83 31.11 -0.26
CA GLY A 100 11.93 30.98 -1.22
C GLY A 100 13.15 30.26 -0.63
N VAL A 101 13.56 30.60 0.59
CA VAL A 101 14.65 29.91 1.30
C VAL A 101 14.32 28.42 1.52
N PHE A 102 13.09 28.12 1.96
CA PHE A 102 12.63 26.74 2.13
C PHE A 102 12.53 25.97 0.81
N SER A 103 12.06 26.62 -0.25
CA SER A 103 11.92 26.02 -1.58
C SER A 103 13.26 25.59 -2.18
N ILE A 104 14.36 26.29 -1.87
CA ILE A 104 15.70 25.89 -2.30
C ILE A 104 16.08 24.53 -1.71
N ALA A 105 15.78 24.29 -0.42
CA ALA A 105 15.99 22.97 0.18
C ALA A 105 15.09 21.91 -0.49
N MET A 106 13.82 22.25 -0.76
CA MET A 106 12.88 21.32 -1.38
C MET A 106 13.22 20.96 -2.82
N ILE A 107 13.83 21.86 -3.59
CA ILE A 107 14.34 21.54 -4.94
C ILE A 107 15.40 20.44 -4.86
N VAL A 108 16.32 20.52 -3.90
CA VAL A 108 17.36 19.48 -3.72
C VAL A 108 16.72 18.15 -3.31
N VAL A 109 15.73 18.18 -2.42
CA VAL A 109 14.94 17.00 -2.03
C VAL A 109 14.19 16.41 -3.23
N ALA A 110 13.63 17.23 -4.11
CA ALA A 110 12.91 16.79 -5.31
C ALA A 110 13.79 16.07 -6.35
N LEU A 111 15.12 16.20 -6.25
CA LEU A 111 16.06 15.47 -7.10
C LEU A 111 16.31 14.04 -6.63
N THR A 112 16.02 13.70 -5.36
CA THR A 112 16.36 12.37 -4.83
C THR A 112 15.55 11.22 -5.42
N PRO A 113 14.25 11.34 -5.76
CA PRO A 113 13.54 10.27 -6.47
C PRO A 113 14.18 9.94 -7.83
N LEU A 114 14.70 10.96 -8.54
CA LEU A 114 15.43 10.75 -9.81
C LEU A 114 16.72 9.98 -9.59
N PHE A 115 17.49 10.32 -8.56
CA PHE A 115 18.70 9.57 -8.23
C PHE A 115 18.41 8.10 -7.89
N LEU A 116 17.33 7.82 -7.17
CA LEU A 116 16.92 6.45 -6.89
C LEU A 116 16.48 5.70 -8.16
N SER A 117 15.81 6.37 -9.10
CA SER A 117 15.33 5.75 -10.34
C SER A 117 16.46 5.22 -11.25
N ILE A 118 17.70 5.68 -11.05
CA ILE A 118 18.88 5.16 -11.75
C ILE A 118 19.25 3.74 -11.27
N TYR A 119 18.92 3.40 -10.03
CA TYR A 119 19.37 2.15 -9.38
C TYR A 119 18.25 1.14 -9.12
N GLY A 120 16.98 1.51 -9.33
CA GLY A 120 15.83 0.62 -9.13
C GLY A 120 14.50 1.21 -9.60
N SER A 121 13.43 0.42 -9.51
CA SER A 121 12.06 0.87 -9.81
C SER A 121 11.53 1.74 -8.67
N VAL A 122 11.34 3.03 -8.94
CA VAL A 122 10.85 4.01 -7.96
C VAL A 122 9.47 4.50 -8.39
N PRO A 123 8.47 4.51 -7.48
CA PRO A 123 7.18 5.14 -7.76
C PRO A 123 7.35 6.67 -7.79
N LEU A 124 7.66 7.20 -8.98
CA LEU A 124 7.92 8.63 -9.17
C LEU A 124 6.69 9.49 -8.87
N GLY A 125 5.49 9.01 -9.24
CA GLY A 125 4.22 9.70 -8.97
C GLY A 125 4.04 9.97 -7.46
N GLU A 126 4.07 8.91 -6.67
CA GLU A 126 3.97 8.96 -5.20
C GLU A 126 5.04 9.86 -4.59
N SER A 127 6.30 9.70 -5.05
CA SER A 127 7.42 10.48 -4.54
C SER A 127 7.25 11.98 -4.78
N TYR A 128 6.79 12.39 -5.96
CA TYR A 128 6.58 13.81 -6.26
C TYR A 128 5.33 14.39 -5.60
N VAL A 129 4.26 13.59 -5.44
CA VAL A 129 3.10 13.98 -4.64
C VAL A 129 3.49 14.19 -3.19
N ALA A 130 4.31 13.31 -2.62
CA ALA A 130 4.84 13.47 -1.27
C ALA A 130 5.69 14.75 -1.15
N VAL A 131 6.62 14.99 -2.08
CA VAL A 131 7.43 16.23 -2.09
C VAL A 131 6.54 17.49 -2.18
N LEU A 132 5.50 17.47 -3.00
CA LEU A 132 4.55 18.59 -3.12
C LEU A 132 3.77 18.81 -1.82
N GLY A 133 3.21 17.76 -1.24
CA GLY A 133 2.50 17.84 0.04
C GLY A 133 3.39 18.37 1.17
N PHE A 134 4.63 17.90 1.23
CA PHE A 134 5.62 18.37 2.20
C PHE A 134 5.99 19.84 1.98
N TRP A 135 6.10 20.29 0.73
CA TRP A 135 6.34 21.70 0.42
C TRP A 135 5.17 22.59 0.85
N LEU A 136 3.92 22.16 0.62
CA LEU A 136 2.71 22.87 1.05
C LEU A 136 2.63 22.94 2.58
N TYR A 137 2.90 21.82 3.27
CA TYR A 137 2.98 21.77 4.73
C TYR A 137 4.02 22.76 5.27
N GLY A 138 5.24 22.76 4.72
CA GLY A 138 6.27 23.72 5.12
C GLY A 138 5.86 25.18 4.88
N CYS A 139 5.15 25.48 3.78
CA CYS A 139 4.59 26.80 3.51
C CYS A 139 3.56 27.23 4.56
N ALA A 140 2.72 26.30 5.03
CA ALA A 140 1.78 26.54 6.13
C ALA A 140 2.50 26.74 7.47
N CYS A 141 3.51 25.92 7.77
CA CYS A 141 4.34 26.09 8.97
C CYS A 141 5.01 27.46 9.02
N ILE A 142 5.53 27.96 7.88
CA ILE A 142 6.15 29.28 7.78
C ILE A 142 5.13 30.39 8.08
N ALA A 143 3.89 30.25 7.60
CA ALA A 143 2.84 31.23 7.86
C ALA A 143 2.48 31.29 9.36
N ILE A 144 2.38 30.12 10.03
CA ILE A 144 2.14 30.02 11.48
C ILE A 144 3.32 30.60 12.26
N GLY A 145 4.56 30.25 11.90
CA GLY A 145 5.76 30.76 12.55
C GLY A 145 5.91 32.28 12.41
N MET A 146 5.53 32.83 11.25
CA MET A 146 5.49 34.28 11.02
C MET A 146 4.42 34.97 11.86
N LEU A 147 3.23 34.35 12.00
CA LEU A 147 2.18 34.84 12.90
C LEU A 147 2.69 34.92 14.35
N MET A 148 3.38 33.89 14.84
CA MET A 148 3.96 33.89 16.19
C MET A 148 5.04 34.97 16.36
N SER A 149 5.87 35.21 15.35
CA SER A 149 6.86 36.31 15.35
C SER A 149 6.19 37.69 15.45
N VAL A 150 5.01 37.88 14.86
CA VAL A 150 4.26 39.15 15.00
C VAL A 150 3.78 39.37 16.43
N VAL A 151 3.37 38.32 17.16
CA VAL A 151 2.74 38.44 18.49
C VAL A 151 3.71 39.00 19.55
N THR A 152 4.99 38.62 19.48
CA THR A 152 5.99 38.93 20.52
C THR A 152 7.01 40.01 20.08
N GLU A 153 7.82 40.48 21.03
CA GLU A 153 9.00 41.34 20.76
C GLU A 153 10.32 40.55 20.87
N SER A 154 10.29 39.33 21.40
CA SER A 154 11.49 38.52 21.62
C SER A 154 11.59 37.38 20.61
N GLN A 155 12.74 37.26 19.93
CA GLN A 155 13.00 36.18 18.96
C GLN A 155 12.88 34.79 19.61
N VAL A 156 13.41 34.64 20.83
CA VAL A 156 13.39 33.35 21.54
C VAL A 156 11.95 32.95 21.86
N ILE A 157 11.15 33.90 22.37
CA ILE A 157 9.73 33.64 22.66
C ILE A 157 8.96 33.33 21.37
N ALA A 158 9.30 33.99 20.25
CA ALA A 158 8.67 33.72 18.95
C ALA A 158 8.94 32.30 18.48
N ALA A 159 10.18 31.82 18.63
CA ALA A 159 10.56 30.47 18.26
C ALA A 159 9.83 29.43 19.13
N VAL A 160 9.77 29.63 20.46
CA VAL A 160 9.10 28.72 21.38
C VAL A 160 7.60 28.64 21.11
N LEU A 161 6.93 29.78 20.91
CA LEU A 161 5.51 29.81 20.57
C LEU A 161 5.24 29.21 19.19
N GLY A 162 6.12 29.48 18.21
CA GLY A 162 6.09 28.86 16.88
C GLY A 162 6.15 27.34 16.97
N PHE A 163 7.15 26.81 17.67
CA PHE A 163 7.29 25.37 17.87
C PHE A 163 6.07 24.79 18.58
N ALA A 164 5.59 25.40 19.67
CA ALA A 164 4.43 24.91 20.41
C ALA A 164 3.16 24.88 19.53
N ALA A 165 2.92 25.93 18.74
CA ALA A 165 1.77 25.98 17.83
C ALA A 165 1.84 24.88 16.75
N LEU A 166 3.02 24.66 16.17
CA LEU A 166 3.22 23.61 15.17
C LEU A 166 3.12 22.21 15.79
N PHE A 167 3.68 22.00 16.98
CA PHE A 167 3.61 20.73 17.72
C PHE A 167 2.18 20.33 18.06
N LEU A 168 1.36 21.27 18.51
CA LEU A 168 -0.05 21.02 18.76
C LEU A 168 -0.81 20.65 17.47
N GLY A 169 -0.48 21.27 16.34
CA GLY A 169 -1.10 20.94 15.05
C GLY A 169 -0.66 19.57 14.52
N TYR A 170 0.61 19.21 14.72
CA TYR A 170 1.17 17.91 14.36
C TYR A 170 0.58 16.76 15.20
N MET A 171 0.34 16.99 16.50
CA MET A 171 -0.18 15.97 17.43
C MET A 171 -1.71 15.95 17.55
N MET A 172 -2.43 16.78 16.78
CA MET A 172 -3.87 16.99 17.00
C MET A 172 -4.67 15.69 16.89
N SER A 173 -4.43 14.87 15.87
CA SER A 173 -5.07 13.56 15.69
C SER A 173 -4.83 12.62 16.88
N SER A 174 -3.60 12.58 17.40
CA SER A 174 -3.27 11.80 18.59
C SER A 174 -3.96 12.33 19.85
N ILE A 175 -4.09 13.64 20.00
CA ILE A 175 -4.80 14.26 21.12
C ILE A 175 -6.31 13.96 21.05
N THR A 176 -6.93 14.09 19.88
CA THR A 176 -8.38 13.89 19.73
C THR A 176 -8.77 12.42 19.88
N SER A 177 -7.96 11.49 19.39
CA SER A 177 -8.15 10.05 19.61
C SER A 177 -8.06 9.64 21.09
N MET A 178 -7.23 10.31 21.89
CA MET A 178 -7.20 10.11 23.36
C MET A 178 -8.44 10.67 24.07
N ILE A 179 -9.07 11.74 23.54
CA ILE A 179 -10.26 12.36 24.15
C ILE A 179 -11.51 11.52 23.87
N SER A 180 -11.72 11.13 22.61
CA SER A 180 -12.89 10.33 22.24
C SER A 180 -12.61 9.53 20.97
N GLN A 181 -12.61 8.21 21.12
CA GLN A 181 -12.60 7.29 19.98
C GLN A 181 -13.91 7.32 19.19
N SER A 182 -15.03 7.79 19.78
CA SER A 182 -16.35 7.80 19.14
C SER A 182 -16.66 9.04 18.31
N GLY A 183 -15.84 10.08 18.42
CA GLY A 183 -16.08 11.37 17.80
C GLY A 183 -17.18 12.14 18.52
N ASN A 184 -16.86 13.35 18.98
CA ASN A 184 -17.84 14.30 19.50
C ASN A 184 -17.65 15.67 18.83
N LEU A 185 -18.55 16.62 19.09
CA LEU A 185 -18.44 17.95 18.49
C LEU A 185 -17.09 18.61 18.80
N LEU A 186 -16.54 18.38 19.99
CA LEU A 186 -15.25 18.91 20.42
C LEU A 186 -14.10 18.34 19.58
N THR A 187 -14.04 17.01 19.37
CA THR A 187 -12.98 16.40 18.54
C THR A 187 -13.08 16.84 17.08
N LYS A 188 -14.30 17.05 16.55
CA LYS A 188 -14.49 17.63 15.21
C LYS A 188 -13.93 19.06 15.11
N ILE A 189 -14.17 19.90 16.11
CA ILE A 189 -13.63 21.27 16.15
C ILE A 189 -12.11 21.26 16.30
N LEU A 190 -11.57 20.40 17.16
CA LEU A 190 -10.12 20.29 17.40
C LEU A 190 -9.38 19.79 16.16
N ASN A 191 -9.93 18.79 15.45
CA ASN A 191 -9.35 18.26 14.21
C ASN A 191 -9.30 19.29 13.07
N ALA A 192 -10.02 20.43 13.17
CA ALA A 192 -9.86 21.52 12.20
C ALA A 192 -8.43 22.12 12.21
N TYR A 193 -7.66 21.95 13.28
CA TYR A 193 -6.27 22.39 13.39
C TYR A 193 -5.25 21.24 13.19
N ASP A 194 -5.68 20.11 12.64
CA ASP A 194 -4.78 19.01 12.32
C ASP A 194 -3.96 19.29 11.05
N LEU A 195 -2.67 19.55 11.24
CA LEU A 195 -1.74 19.83 10.15
C LEU A 195 -1.13 18.57 9.54
N TYR A 196 -1.22 17.42 10.22
CA TYR A 196 -0.53 16.20 9.82
C TYR A 196 -1.40 15.27 8.99
N THR A 197 -2.68 15.08 9.33
CA THR A 197 -3.56 14.17 8.57
C THR A 197 -3.64 14.51 7.07
N PRO A 198 -3.77 15.79 6.66
CA PRO A 198 -3.70 16.13 5.24
C PRO A 198 -2.33 15.82 4.62
N LEU A 199 -1.23 16.02 5.36
CA LEU A 199 0.13 15.71 4.91
C LEU A 199 0.32 14.20 4.69
N ASP A 200 -0.22 13.38 5.59
CA ASP A 200 -0.10 11.92 5.55
C ASP A 200 -0.71 11.34 4.25
N LYS A 201 -1.84 11.88 3.78
CA LYS A 201 -2.42 11.50 2.49
C LYS A 201 -1.46 11.73 1.32
N PHE A 202 -0.74 12.86 1.30
CA PHE A 202 0.28 13.12 0.29
C PHE A 202 1.49 12.20 0.44
N MET A 203 1.88 11.86 1.68
CA MET A 203 2.98 10.90 1.94
C MET A 203 2.65 9.50 1.42
N ASN A 204 1.36 9.13 1.41
CA ASN A 204 0.85 7.88 0.85
C ASN A 204 0.53 7.95 -0.66
N GLY A 205 0.99 9.00 -1.36
CA GLY A 205 0.88 9.09 -2.83
C GLY A 205 -0.47 9.61 -3.37
N CYS A 206 -1.39 10.02 -2.49
CA CYS A 206 -2.68 10.58 -2.88
C CYS A 206 -2.62 12.11 -2.98
N LEU A 207 -2.85 12.66 -4.17
CA LEU A 207 -2.97 14.11 -4.35
C LEU A 207 -4.40 14.54 -4.03
N ASP A 208 -4.65 14.78 -2.74
CA ASP A 208 -5.94 15.24 -2.24
C ASP A 208 -6.05 16.78 -2.35
N LEU A 209 -6.92 17.26 -3.24
CA LEU A 209 -7.24 18.66 -3.43
C LEU A 209 -7.77 19.30 -2.15
N THR A 210 -8.45 18.51 -1.30
CA THR A 210 -8.92 18.95 0.02
C THR A 210 -7.74 19.33 0.91
N GLY A 211 -6.67 18.54 0.89
CA GLY A 211 -5.42 18.85 1.60
C GLY A 211 -4.72 20.09 1.06
N VAL A 212 -4.73 20.30 -0.27
CA VAL A 212 -4.19 21.53 -0.88
C VAL A 212 -4.99 22.76 -0.42
N ILE A 213 -6.32 22.69 -0.48
CA ILE A 213 -7.23 23.76 -0.04
C ILE A 213 -7.03 24.03 1.45
N TYR A 214 -6.84 22.99 2.26
CA TYR A 214 -6.57 23.11 3.68
C TYR A 214 -5.30 23.92 3.96
N PHE A 215 -4.15 23.53 3.38
CA PHE A 215 -2.89 24.26 3.61
C PHE A 215 -2.96 25.70 3.09
N LEU A 216 -3.59 25.94 1.92
CA LEU A 216 -3.81 27.29 1.40
C LEU A 216 -4.71 28.13 2.32
N SER A 217 -5.74 27.53 2.91
CA SER A 217 -6.62 28.18 3.88
C SER A 217 -5.85 28.58 5.15
N VAL A 218 -5.03 27.67 5.69
CA VAL A 218 -4.16 27.95 6.86
C VAL A 218 -3.19 29.10 6.57
N ILE A 219 -2.54 29.08 5.40
CA ILE A 219 -1.66 30.17 4.95
C ILE A 219 -2.43 31.49 4.89
N GLY A 220 -3.58 31.50 4.22
CA GLY A 220 -4.43 32.67 4.07
C GLY A 220 -4.86 33.28 5.41
N ILE A 221 -5.37 32.45 6.33
CA ILE A 221 -5.76 32.89 7.68
C ILE A 221 -4.54 33.46 8.42
N CYS A 222 -3.42 32.74 8.46
CA CYS A 222 -2.26 33.17 9.23
C CYS A 222 -1.71 34.51 8.72
N LEU A 223 -1.58 34.68 7.40
CA LEU A 223 -1.13 35.94 6.80
C LEU A 223 -2.14 37.08 7.02
N PHE A 224 -3.44 36.78 6.96
CA PHE A 224 -4.48 37.74 7.28
C PHE A 224 -4.41 38.19 8.75
N LEU A 225 -4.29 37.24 9.69
CA LEU A 225 -4.12 37.53 11.12
C LEU A 225 -2.84 38.31 11.39
N SER A 226 -1.71 37.98 10.73
CA SER A 226 -0.48 38.77 10.82
C SER A 226 -0.73 40.22 10.39
N CYS A 227 -1.44 40.45 9.28
CA CYS A 227 -1.80 41.80 8.84
C CYS A 227 -2.68 42.52 9.87
N GLN A 228 -3.71 41.87 10.41
CA GLN A 228 -4.62 42.46 11.40
C GLN A 228 -3.91 42.82 12.70
N LEU A 229 -3.03 41.95 13.19
CA LEU A 229 -2.25 42.20 14.41
C LEU A 229 -1.32 43.42 14.25
N ILE A 230 -0.69 43.57 13.08
CA ILE A 230 0.14 44.75 12.77
C ILE A 230 -0.74 46.00 12.59
N GLN A 231 -1.88 45.87 11.93
CA GLN A 231 -2.81 46.99 11.69
C GLN A 231 -3.38 47.53 13.00
N LYS A 232 -3.76 46.65 13.95
CA LYS A 232 -4.20 47.04 15.29
C LYS A 232 -3.17 47.94 15.97
N ARG A 233 -1.87 47.66 15.80
CA ARG A 233 -0.77 48.49 16.33
C ARG A 233 -0.66 49.84 15.64
N ARG A 234 -0.93 49.91 14.33
CA ARG A 234 -0.92 51.16 13.54
C ARG A 234 -1.99 52.16 14.00
N TYR A 235 -3.18 51.69 14.39
CA TYR A 235 -4.32 52.56 14.71
C TYR A 235 -4.60 52.75 16.21
N SER A 236 -3.88 52.06 17.10
CA SER A 236 -4.05 52.17 18.55
C SER A 236 -3.67 53.54 19.14
N VAL A 237 -3.22 54.51 18.33
CA VAL A 237 -2.76 55.83 18.79
C VAL A 237 -3.88 56.89 18.80
N SER A 238 -5.10 56.61 18.29
CA SER A 238 -6.22 57.58 18.34
C SER A 238 -7.33 57.14 19.29
N THR A 239 -7.31 57.67 20.52
CA THR A 239 -8.26 57.36 21.61
C THR A 239 -9.68 57.90 21.39
N LYS A 240 -9.98 58.58 20.27
CA LYS A 240 -11.30 59.20 20.03
C LYS A 240 -12.25 58.43 19.11
N LYS A 241 -11.85 57.28 18.55
CA LYS A 241 -12.76 56.41 17.78
C LYS A 241 -12.48 54.96 18.10
N ILE A 242 -13.31 54.34 18.94
CA ILE A 242 -13.30 52.91 19.28
C ILE A 242 -13.69 52.02 18.06
N ALA A 243 -14.08 52.63 16.94
CA ALA A 243 -14.54 51.96 15.71
C ALA A 243 -13.54 51.00 15.00
N PRO A 244 -12.21 51.23 14.96
CA PRO A 244 -11.29 50.33 14.25
C PRO A 244 -11.07 48.98 14.96
N GLY A 245 -11.16 48.93 16.30
CA GLY A 245 -10.89 47.73 17.09
C GLY A 245 -11.98 46.66 16.95
N ALA A 246 -13.24 47.07 16.88
CA ALA A 246 -14.37 46.17 16.62
C ALA A 246 -14.37 45.65 15.18
N PHE A 247 -13.94 46.48 14.22
CA PHE A 247 -13.81 46.09 12.80
C PHE A 247 -12.77 44.99 12.60
N SER A 248 -11.64 45.04 13.33
CA SER A 248 -10.62 43.98 13.29
C SER A 248 -11.09 42.66 13.90
N ILE A 249 -11.84 42.67 15.01
CA ILE A 249 -12.36 41.43 15.63
C ILE A 249 -13.44 40.78 14.75
N GLY A 250 -14.36 41.58 14.21
CA GLY A 250 -15.39 41.09 13.30
C GLY A 250 -14.81 40.44 12.04
N MET A 251 -13.80 41.07 11.42
CA MET A 251 -13.15 40.47 10.25
C MET A 251 -12.34 39.21 10.58
N ILE A 252 -11.76 39.09 11.78
CA ILE A 252 -11.08 37.87 12.23
C ILE A 252 -12.08 36.70 12.33
N VAL A 253 -13.24 36.95 12.97
CA VAL A 253 -14.30 35.93 13.11
C VAL A 253 -14.84 35.52 11.74
N VAL A 254 -15.07 36.47 10.82
CA VAL A 254 -15.54 36.18 9.46
C VAL A 254 -14.50 35.40 8.65
N ALA A 255 -13.22 35.80 8.69
CA ALA A 255 -12.16 35.08 7.97
C ALA A 255 -11.99 33.64 8.49
N PHE A 256 -12.09 33.45 9.81
CA PHE A 256 -12.03 32.13 10.43
C PHE A 256 -13.26 31.29 10.06
N ALA A 257 -14.46 31.88 10.11
CA ALA A 257 -15.70 31.20 9.72
C ALA A 257 -15.69 30.80 8.24
N ILE A 258 -15.21 31.66 7.33
CA ILE A 258 -15.08 31.34 5.90
C ILE A 258 -14.12 30.18 5.72
N ALA A 259 -12.95 30.19 6.36
CA ALA A 259 -12.01 29.10 6.24
C ALA A 259 -12.55 27.78 6.79
N VAL A 260 -13.26 27.81 7.92
CA VAL A 260 -13.95 26.62 8.46
C VAL A 260 -14.99 26.11 7.46
N VAL A 261 -15.83 26.99 6.90
CA VAL A 261 -16.85 26.60 5.91
C VAL A 261 -16.22 26.05 4.64
N VAL A 262 -15.15 26.67 4.11
CA VAL A 262 -14.44 26.18 2.92
C VAL A 262 -13.87 24.78 3.16
N ASN A 263 -13.27 24.54 4.34
CA ASN A 263 -12.73 23.22 4.67
C ASN A 263 -13.83 22.18 4.93
N LEU A 264 -14.95 22.57 5.56
CA LEU A 264 -16.10 21.68 5.74
C LEU A 264 -16.71 21.29 4.40
N VAL A 265 -16.94 22.25 3.49
CA VAL A 265 -17.48 21.98 2.16
C VAL A 265 -16.51 21.14 1.34
N ALA A 266 -15.20 21.41 1.41
CA ALA A 266 -14.20 20.61 0.70
C ALA A 266 -14.15 19.15 1.19
N ASN A 267 -14.33 18.91 2.48
CA ASN A 267 -14.39 17.56 3.06
C ASN A 267 -15.67 16.78 2.69
N GLU A 268 -16.75 17.46 2.29
CA GLU A 268 -18.02 16.84 1.89
C GLU A 268 -18.10 16.58 0.36
N LEU A 269 -17.07 16.98 -0.40
CA LEU A 269 -17.02 16.70 -1.83
C LEU A 269 -16.61 15.24 -2.09
N PRO A 270 -17.19 14.56 -3.10
CA PRO A 270 -16.86 13.17 -3.40
C PRO A 270 -15.37 12.99 -3.69
N SER A 271 -14.76 11.95 -3.11
CA SER A 271 -13.34 11.61 -3.29
C SER A 271 -12.95 11.38 -4.76
N THR A 272 -13.93 11.04 -5.61
CA THR A 272 -13.78 10.84 -7.06
C THR A 272 -13.42 12.12 -7.84
N VAL A 273 -13.69 13.31 -7.30
CA VAL A 273 -13.35 14.61 -7.92
C VAL A 273 -12.24 15.37 -7.18
N THR A 274 -11.98 15.03 -5.92
CA THR A 274 -10.99 15.74 -5.07
C THR A 274 -9.66 15.02 -4.94
N ALA A 275 -9.58 13.71 -5.19
CA ALA A 275 -8.33 12.96 -5.10
C ALA A 275 -7.83 12.53 -6.49
N ILE A 276 -6.59 12.92 -6.82
CA ILE A 276 -5.86 12.32 -7.93
C ILE A 276 -4.91 11.28 -7.34
N ASP A 277 -5.16 10.02 -7.64
CA ASP A 277 -4.29 8.92 -7.25
C ASP A 277 -3.05 8.87 -8.15
N ALA A 278 -1.88 9.13 -7.57
CA ALA A 278 -0.59 9.05 -8.26
C ALA A 278 0.21 7.80 -7.88
N THR A 279 -0.41 6.84 -7.19
CA THR A 279 0.21 5.57 -6.83
C THR A 279 0.52 4.72 -8.06
N SER A 280 1.66 4.04 -8.02
CA SER A 280 2.16 3.21 -9.12
C SER A 280 1.25 2.02 -9.45
N THR A 281 0.41 1.62 -8.50
CA THR A 281 -0.56 0.52 -8.58
C THR A 281 -2.01 0.97 -8.76
N LYS A 282 -2.30 2.28 -8.90
CA LYS A 282 -3.69 2.82 -8.99
C LYS A 282 -4.59 2.29 -7.86
N LEU A 283 -4.07 2.30 -6.63
CA LEU A 283 -4.70 1.71 -5.44
C LEU A 283 -6.13 2.19 -5.17
N TYR A 284 -6.51 3.35 -5.70
CA TYR A 284 -7.81 3.98 -5.48
C TYR A 284 -8.60 4.20 -6.77
N SER A 285 -8.40 3.40 -7.83
CA SER A 285 -9.24 3.51 -9.04
C SER A 285 -9.69 2.15 -9.54
N ILE A 286 -11.00 1.98 -9.75
CA ILE A 286 -11.56 0.79 -10.41
C ILE A 286 -11.11 0.77 -11.88
N THR A 287 -10.56 -0.35 -12.33
CA THR A 287 -10.13 -0.53 -13.73
C THR A 287 -11.30 -0.42 -14.70
N ASP A 288 -11.02 -0.06 -15.95
CA ASP A 288 -12.07 0.05 -16.97
C ASP A 288 -12.72 -1.31 -17.26
N THR A 289 -11.95 -2.40 -17.16
CA THR A 289 -12.46 -3.78 -17.25
C THR A 289 -13.53 -4.06 -16.19
N THR A 290 -13.27 -3.71 -14.94
CA THR A 290 -14.23 -3.89 -13.85
C THR A 290 -15.46 -3.00 -14.01
N LYS A 291 -15.29 -1.74 -14.47
CA LYS A 291 -16.43 -0.87 -14.77
C LYS A 291 -17.33 -1.47 -15.86
N ASP A 292 -16.74 -2.02 -16.91
CA ASP A 292 -17.52 -2.62 -18.00
C ASP A 292 -18.23 -3.89 -17.54
N TYR A 293 -17.59 -4.70 -16.71
CA TYR A 293 -18.23 -5.85 -16.06
C TYR A 293 -19.42 -5.43 -15.18
N LEU A 294 -19.25 -4.41 -14.32
CA LEU A 294 -20.30 -3.93 -13.42
C LEU A 294 -21.53 -3.36 -14.14
N LYS A 295 -21.35 -2.79 -15.35
CA LYS A 295 -22.46 -2.34 -16.21
C LYS A 295 -23.24 -3.50 -16.81
N THR A 296 -22.61 -4.65 -17.01
CA THR A 296 -23.25 -5.85 -17.58
C THR A 296 -23.90 -6.75 -16.53
N LEU A 297 -23.72 -6.42 -15.24
CA LEU A 297 -24.31 -7.18 -14.14
C LEU A 297 -25.84 -7.09 -14.17
N ASP A 298 -26.51 -8.23 -14.17
CA ASP A 298 -27.96 -8.38 -14.26
C ASP A 298 -28.60 -9.06 -13.04
N GLN A 299 -27.77 -9.55 -12.11
CA GLN A 299 -28.17 -10.19 -10.86
C GLN A 299 -27.79 -9.32 -9.66
N ASP A 300 -28.68 -9.25 -8.67
CA ASP A 300 -28.42 -8.55 -7.41
C ASP A 300 -27.41 -9.32 -6.56
N VAL A 301 -26.40 -8.61 -6.05
CA VAL A 301 -25.35 -9.16 -5.19
C VAL A 301 -25.20 -8.31 -3.93
N ASN A 302 -25.19 -8.97 -2.78
CA ASN A 302 -24.93 -8.34 -1.49
C ASN A 302 -23.49 -8.60 -1.07
N ILE A 303 -22.77 -7.53 -0.71
CA ILE A 303 -21.44 -7.60 -0.11
C ILE A 303 -21.57 -7.26 1.38
N TYR A 304 -21.38 -8.27 2.23
CA TYR A 304 -21.38 -8.10 3.68
C TYR A 304 -19.96 -7.87 4.20
N VAL A 305 -19.72 -6.72 4.82
CA VAL A 305 -18.44 -6.41 5.48
C VAL A 305 -18.52 -6.86 6.94
N LEU A 306 -17.66 -7.80 7.35
CA LEU A 306 -17.63 -8.32 8.71
C LEU A 306 -16.87 -7.39 9.66
N ALA A 307 -17.42 -6.20 9.86
CA ALA A 307 -16.92 -5.19 10.78
C ALA A 307 -18.09 -4.35 11.30
N ALA A 308 -17.90 -3.74 12.48
CA ALA A 308 -18.71 -2.59 12.82
C ALA A 308 -18.36 -1.45 11.86
N GLU A 309 -19.34 -0.77 11.26
CA GLU A 309 -19.14 0.32 10.28
C GLU A 309 -18.07 1.34 10.71
N LYS A 310 -18.02 1.66 12.00
CA LYS A 310 -17.05 2.61 12.57
C LYS A 310 -15.62 2.08 12.71
N ASN A 311 -15.46 0.76 12.77
CA ASN A 311 -14.17 0.07 12.86
C ASN A 311 -13.80 -0.58 11.52
N ALA A 312 -14.60 -0.34 10.47
CA ALA A 312 -14.33 -0.85 9.15
C ALA A 312 -13.10 -0.17 8.58
N ASP A 313 -12.33 -0.92 7.80
CA ASP A 313 -11.20 -0.37 7.06
C ASP A 313 -11.68 0.72 6.08
N SER A 314 -11.13 1.93 6.21
CA SER A 314 -11.59 3.10 5.45
C SER A 314 -11.30 2.98 3.96
N THR A 315 -10.15 2.41 3.61
CA THR A 315 -9.71 2.26 2.21
C THR A 315 -10.55 1.22 1.47
N LEU A 316 -10.85 0.09 2.14
CA LEU A 316 -11.76 -0.93 1.66
C LEU A 316 -13.19 -0.38 1.53
N SER A 317 -13.64 0.40 2.52
CA SER A 317 -14.96 1.04 2.51
C SER A 317 -15.10 2.01 1.34
N GLU A 318 -14.07 2.82 1.04
CA GLU A 318 -14.06 3.69 -0.14
C GLU A 318 -14.11 2.90 -1.45
N THR A 319 -13.47 1.73 -1.51
CA THR A 319 -13.50 0.87 -2.70
C THR A 319 -14.89 0.26 -2.89
N LEU A 320 -15.48 -0.28 -1.83
CA LEU A 320 -16.83 -0.85 -1.84
C LEU A 320 -17.90 0.17 -2.22
N GLN A 321 -17.78 1.41 -1.73
CA GLN A 321 -18.70 2.50 -2.10
C GLN A 321 -18.67 2.74 -3.62
N ARG A 322 -17.50 2.65 -4.26
CA ARG A 322 -17.39 2.82 -5.72
C ARG A 322 -18.06 1.68 -6.48
N TYR A 323 -18.04 0.45 -5.97
CA TYR A 323 -18.77 -0.66 -6.58
C TYR A 323 -20.28 -0.41 -6.53
N GLU A 324 -20.80 0.02 -5.38
CA GLU A 324 -22.22 0.38 -5.18
C GLU A 324 -22.63 1.58 -6.05
N ASP A 325 -21.76 2.59 -6.20
CA ASP A 325 -22.02 3.75 -7.06
C ASP A 325 -22.00 3.41 -8.56
N LEU A 326 -21.22 2.41 -8.97
CA LEU A 326 -21.05 2.00 -10.37
C LEU A 326 -22.16 1.05 -10.85
N SER A 327 -22.79 0.28 -9.97
CA SER A 327 -23.84 -0.66 -10.33
C SER A 327 -24.96 -0.70 -9.29
N GLY A 328 -26.20 -0.46 -9.73
CA GLY A 328 -27.39 -0.56 -8.88
C GLY A 328 -27.73 -1.98 -8.41
N HIS A 329 -27.02 -2.99 -8.92
CA HIS A 329 -27.15 -4.40 -8.54
C HIS A 329 -26.20 -4.81 -7.42
N VAL A 330 -25.23 -3.96 -7.04
CA VAL A 330 -24.32 -4.24 -5.92
C VAL A 330 -24.80 -3.47 -4.70
N LYS A 331 -24.96 -4.16 -3.58
CA LYS A 331 -25.34 -3.55 -2.29
C LYS A 331 -24.35 -3.90 -1.20
N VAL A 332 -23.85 -2.90 -0.50
CA VAL A 332 -22.87 -3.11 0.58
C VAL A 332 -23.57 -3.01 1.94
N SER A 333 -23.23 -3.89 2.88
CA SER A 333 -23.84 -3.91 4.22
C SER A 333 -22.83 -4.31 5.29
N TYR A 334 -22.74 -3.53 6.36
CA TYR A 334 -21.83 -3.81 7.47
C TYR A 334 -22.50 -4.69 8.53
N VAL A 335 -21.88 -5.82 8.83
CA VAL A 335 -22.36 -6.77 9.85
C VAL A 335 -21.32 -6.88 10.94
N ASN A 336 -21.64 -6.32 12.11
CA ASN A 336 -20.76 -6.37 13.27
C ASN A 336 -20.72 -7.81 13.86
N PRO A 337 -19.55 -8.50 13.83
CA PRO A 337 -19.44 -9.86 14.35
C PRO A 337 -19.66 -9.95 15.86
N SER A 338 -19.40 -8.87 16.61
CA SER A 338 -19.62 -8.85 18.07
C SER A 338 -21.10 -8.86 18.45
N THR A 339 -21.97 -8.30 17.59
CA THR A 339 -23.43 -8.31 17.81
C THR A 339 -24.12 -9.45 17.07
N ASN A 340 -23.53 -9.94 15.98
CA ASN A 340 -24.06 -11.03 15.15
C ASN A 340 -22.99 -12.13 14.93
N PRO A 341 -22.55 -12.84 15.98
CA PRO A 341 -21.41 -13.76 15.90
C PRO A 341 -21.66 -15.00 15.04
N THR A 342 -22.92 -15.35 14.77
CA THR A 342 -23.29 -16.52 13.96
C THR A 342 -23.66 -16.18 12.53
N PHE A 343 -23.57 -14.90 12.11
CA PHE A 343 -23.99 -14.50 10.77
C PHE A 343 -23.19 -15.20 9.66
N PHE A 344 -21.87 -15.34 9.84
CA PHE A 344 -20.99 -15.96 8.85
C PHE A 344 -21.31 -17.45 8.62
N GLN A 345 -21.91 -18.13 9.60
CA GLN A 345 -22.22 -19.57 9.54
C GLN A 345 -23.24 -19.92 8.45
N LYS A 346 -23.93 -18.91 7.90
CA LYS A 346 -24.81 -19.08 6.74
C LYS A 346 -24.03 -19.31 5.44
N TYR A 347 -22.77 -18.91 5.40
CA TYR A 347 -21.97 -18.80 4.18
C TYR A 347 -20.63 -19.53 4.25
N THR A 348 -20.08 -19.75 5.46
CA THR A 348 -18.82 -20.48 5.66
C THR A 348 -18.80 -21.21 7.00
N THR A 349 -18.02 -22.29 7.07
CA THR A 349 -17.80 -23.10 8.27
C THR A 349 -16.86 -22.42 9.27
N ASP A 350 -15.82 -21.76 8.78
CA ASP A 350 -14.78 -21.13 9.61
C ASP A 350 -15.05 -19.64 9.81
N ALA A 351 -14.80 -19.14 11.01
CA ALA A 351 -15.02 -17.74 11.35
C ALA A 351 -14.03 -16.85 10.59
N PRO A 352 -14.48 -15.97 9.67
CA PRO A 352 -13.58 -15.10 8.93
C PRO A 352 -12.95 -14.05 9.85
N THR A 353 -11.81 -13.50 9.45
CA THR A 353 -11.15 -12.41 10.18
C THR A 353 -11.97 -11.11 10.12
N SER A 354 -11.76 -10.20 11.07
CA SER A 354 -12.41 -8.89 11.06
C SER A 354 -12.08 -8.13 9.77
N ASN A 355 -13.05 -7.42 9.19
CA ASN A 355 -13.00 -6.76 7.87
C ASN A 355 -13.01 -7.69 6.66
N SER A 356 -13.14 -9.00 6.84
CA SER A 356 -13.40 -9.92 5.72
C SER A 356 -14.74 -9.61 5.05
N LEU A 357 -14.86 -9.98 3.78
CA LEU A 357 -16.06 -9.77 2.97
C LEU A 357 -16.79 -11.09 2.73
N ILE A 358 -18.12 -11.04 2.70
CA ILE A 358 -18.95 -12.11 2.16
C ILE A 358 -19.72 -11.53 0.97
N VAL A 359 -19.36 -11.98 -0.23
CA VAL A 359 -20.06 -11.62 -1.48
C VAL A 359 -21.10 -12.71 -1.75
N ALA A 360 -22.37 -12.37 -1.81
CA ALA A 360 -23.47 -13.34 -1.91
C ALA A 360 -24.53 -12.93 -2.94
N SER A 361 -24.83 -13.84 -3.85
CA SER A 361 -26.02 -13.82 -4.73
C SER A 361 -27.08 -14.79 -4.21
N ASP A 362 -28.23 -14.87 -4.88
CA ASP A 362 -29.26 -15.86 -4.58
C ASP A 362 -28.79 -17.31 -4.81
N ALA A 363 -27.81 -17.51 -5.69
CA ALA A 363 -27.34 -18.84 -6.08
C ALA A 363 -26.20 -19.37 -5.19
N ARG A 364 -25.25 -18.49 -4.83
CA ARG A 364 -24.05 -18.89 -4.07
C ARG A 364 -23.39 -17.70 -3.37
N SER A 365 -22.47 -18.00 -2.47
CA SER A 365 -21.66 -17.02 -1.76
C SER A 365 -20.19 -17.32 -1.85
N ARG A 366 -19.37 -16.29 -1.64
CA ARG A 366 -17.93 -16.38 -1.55
C ARG A 366 -17.41 -15.50 -0.41
N VAL A 367 -16.46 -16.02 0.33
CA VAL A 367 -15.75 -15.29 1.39
C VAL A 367 -14.42 -14.79 0.84
N ILE A 368 -14.06 -13.55 1.18
CA ILE A 368 -12.75 -12.96 0.90
C ILE A 368 -12.16 -12.61 2.26
N ASP A 369 -11.03 -13.23 2.63
CA ASP A 369 -10.37 -12.90 3.89
C ASP A 369 -9.71 -11.53 3.81
N TYR A 370 -9.72 -10.79 4.92
CA TYR A 370 -9.11 -9.48 4.98
C TYR A 370 -7.60 -9.48 4.64
N ASN A 371 -6.90 -10.59 4.92
CA ASN A 371 -5.49 -10.72 4.60
C ASN A 371 -5.24 -10.87 3.08
N ASP A 372 -6.23 -11.31 2.31
CA ASP A 372 -6.12 -11.41 0.85
C ASP A 372 -6.34 -10.07 0.15
N ILE A 373 -6.92 -9.11 0.87
CA ILE A 373 -7.15 -7.73 0.41
C ILE A 373 -5.87 -6.91 0.55
N TYR A 374 -5.11 -7.12 1.64
CA TYR A 374 -3.90 -6.38 1.95
C TYR A 374 -2.72 -7.34 2.06
N GLU A 375 -1.86 -7.34 1.05
CA GLU A 375 -0.62 -8.12 1.08
C GLU A 375 0.41 -7.39 1.95
N TYR A 376 0.94 -8.07 2.95
CA TYR A 376 2.01 -7.54 3.80
C TYR A 376 3.26 -8.41 3.66
N SER A 377 4.42 -7.79 3.39
CA SER A 377 5.70 -8.45 3.65
C SER A 377 6.11 -8.27 5.10
N TYR A 378 6.69 -9.34 5.62
CA TYR A 378 7.38 -9.34 6.90
C TYR A 378 8.88 -9.40 6.65
N ASP A 379 9.57 -8.32 7.01
CA ASP A 379 11.02 -8.38 7.14
C ASP A 379 11.36 -9.01 8.49
N TYR A 380 11.60 -10.32 8.46
CA TYR A 380 11.97 -11.11 9.65
C TYR A 380 13.30 -10.68 10.29
N SER A 381 14.13 -9.90 9.60
CA SER A 381 15.38 -9.37 10.16
C SER A 381 15.18 -8.11 11.02
N SER A 382 14.17 -7.30 10.68
CA SER A 382 13.83 -6.07 11.39
C SER A 382 12.53 -6.15 12.20
N TYR A 383 11.80 -7.27 12.11
CA TYR A 383 10.43 -7.43 12.62
C TYR A 383 9.51 -6.29 12.16
N SER A 384 9.76 -5.74 10.96
CA SER A 384 8.93 -4.68 10.38
C SER A 384 7.93 -5.28 9.38
N ARG A 385 6.70 -4.74 9.41
CA ARG A 385 5.60 -5.11 8.53
C ARG A 385 5.46 -3.99 7.50
N SER A 386 5.68 -4.30 6.22
CA SER A 386 5.39 -3.40 5.10
C SER A 386 4.12 -3.86 4.41
N LEU A 387 3.25 -2.92 4.04
CA LEU A 387 2.15 -3.20 3.13
C LEU A 387 2.73 -3.23 1.71
N ASP A 388 2.72 -4.41 1.09
CA ASP A 388 3.29 -4.65 -0.24
C ASP A 388 2.26 -4.46 -1.34
N GLY A 389 0.97 -4.68 -1.04
CA GLY A 389 -0.08 -4.64 -2.05
C GLY A 389 -1.47 -4.48 -1.46
N TYR A 390 -2.39 -3.97 -2.29
CA TYR A 390 -3.81 -3.90 -2.00
C TYR A 390 -4.58 -4.41 -3.23
N ASP A 391 -5.22 -5.56 -3.11
CA ASP A 391 -5.93 -6.27 -4.20
C ASP A 391 -7.44 -6.35 -3.95
N ALA A 392 -8.05 -5.33 -3.35
CA ALA A 392 -9.50 -5.35 -3.14
C ALA A 392 -10.28 -5.49 -4.45
N GLU A 393 -9.89 -4.75 -5.51
CA GLU A 393 -10.60 -4.79 -6.79
C GLU A 393 -10.55 -6.19 -7.42
N GLY A 394 -9.39 -6.82 -7.45
CA GLY A 394 -9.23 -8.16 -8.02
C GLY A 394 -10.04 -9.20 -7.24
N GLN A 395 -9.98 -9.15 -5.91
CA GLN A 395 -10.73 -10.08 -5.05
C GLN A 395 -12.25 -9.88 -5.17
N ILE A 396 -12.73 -8.63 -5.09
CA ILE A 396 -14.16 -8.31 -5.19
C ILE A 396 -14.70 -8.66 -6.58
N THR A 397 -13.99 -8.28 -7.65
CA THR A 397 -14.45 -8.55 -9.03
C THR A 397 -14.49 -10.04 -9.33
N SER A 398 -13.47 -10.80 -8.91
CA SER A 398 -13.46 -12.25 -9.06
C SER A 398 -14.62 -12.89 -8.29
N ALA A 399 -14.88 -12.43 -7.05
CA ALA A 399 -16.00 -12.93 -6.28
C ALA A 399 -17.36 -12.59 -6.89
N LEU A 400 -17.54 -11.38 -7.44
CA LEU A 400 -18.75 -11.02 -8.17
C LEU A 400 -18.96 -11.93 -9.39
N GLN A 401 -17.92 -12.13 -10.20
CA GLN A 401 -17.97 -13.05 -11.35
C GLN A 401 -18.31 -14.48 -10.94
N TYR A 402 -17.75 -14.95 -9.83
CA TYR A 402 -18.05 -16.27 -9.31
C TYR A 402 -19.53 -16.43 -8.93
N VAL A 403 -20.07 -15.46 -8.17
CA VAL A 403 -21.42 -15.59 -7.60
C VAL A 403 -22.53 -15.36 -8.61
N THR A 404 -22.26 -14.65 -9.71
CA THR A 404 -23.26 -14.38 -10.75
C THR A 404 -23.16 -15.29 -11.98
N LYS A 405 -22.05 -16.02 -12.14
CA LYS A 405 -21.88 -16.95 -13.26
C LYS A 405 -22.72 -18.21 -13.09
N ASP A 406 -23.34 -18.66 -14.18
CA ASP A 406 -24.16 -19.87 -14.17
C ASP A 406 -23.36 -21.10 -13.71
N SER A 407 -23.97 -21.97 -12.88
CA SER A 407 -23.31 -23.17 -12.34
C SER A 407 -22.80 -24.10 -13.44
N SER A 408 -23.50 -24.15 -14.58
CA SER A 408 -23.13 -25.00 -15.72
C SER A 408 -21.90 -24.51 -16.50
N GLU A 409 -21.44 -23.28 -16.24
CA GLU A 409 -20.30 -22.67 -16.92
C GLU A 409 -19.03 -22.61 -16.06
N LEU A 410 -19.07 -23.12 -14.83
CA LEU A 410 -17.90 -23.21 -13.97
C LEU A 410 -17.08 -24.48 -14.29
N PRO A 411 -15.78 -24.36 -14.57
CA PRO A 411 -14.93 -25.54 -14.73
C PRO A 411 -14.88 -26.35 -13.43
N VAL A 412 -15.13 -27.66 -13.52
CA VAL A 412 -15.02 -28.58 -12.38
C VAL A 412 -13.65 -29.26 -12.41
N VAL A 413 -12.90 -29.14 -11.32
CA VAL A 413 -11.62 -29.79 -11.10
C VAL A 413 -11.80 -30.89 -10.04
N TYR A 414 -11.43 -32.12 -10.38
CA TYR A 414 -11.58 -33.25 -9.48
C TYR A 414 -10.29 -33.61 -8.77
N GLU A 415 -10.29 -33.62 -7.44
CA GLU A 415 -9.20 -34.15 -6.61
C GLU A 415 -9.39 -35.65 -6.43
N ILE A 416 -8.48 -36.46 -6.99
CA ILE A 416 -8.56 -37.91 -6.86
C ILE A 416 -8.22 -38.31 -5.42
N THR A 417 -9.08 -39.15 -4.84
CA THR A 417 -8.92 -39.68 -3.49
C THR A 417 -9.05 -41.20 -3.48
N GLY A 418 -8.40 -41.84 -2.51
CA GLY A 418 -8.52 -43.28 -2.25
C GLY A 418 -7.18 -44.01 -2.23
N HIS A 419 -6.09 -43.34 -2.59
CA HIS A 419 -4.72 -43.88 -2.60
C HIS A 419 -3.78 -43.13 -1.64
N GLY A 420 -4.37 -42.51 -0.61
CA GLY A 420 -3.67 -41.76 0.41
C GLY A 420 -3.04 -40.45 -0.08
N GLU A 421 -3.64 -39.84 -1.10
CA GLU A 421 -3.31 -38.50 -1.58
C GLU A 421 -3.41 -37.47 -0.44
N THR A 422 -2.56 -36.45 -0.48
CA THR A 422 -2.62 -35.36 0.51
C THR A 422 -3.69 -34.37 0.10
N SER A 423 -4.55 -33.96 1.03
CA SER A 423 -5.58 -32.94 0.74
C SER A 423 -4.95 -31.61 0.32
N LEU A 424 -5.51 -30.98 -0.71
CA LEU A 424 -5.14 -29.62 -1.10
C LEU A 424 -5.49 -28.62 0.00
N SER A 425 -4.56 -27.72 0.32
CA SER A 425 -4.77 -26.70 1.36
C SER A 425 -3.95 -25.43 1.10
N GLY A 426 -4.31 -24.36 1.80
CA GLY A 426 -3.65 -23.06 1.75
C GLY A 426 -3.75 -22.39 0.38
N GLY A 427 -2.68 -21.69 -0.01
CA GLY A 427 -2.67 -20.83 -1.20
C GLY A 427 -2.99 -21.52 -2.53
N PHE A 428 -2.87 -22.84 -2.63
CA PHE A 428 -3.24 -23.56 -3.86
C PHE A 428 -4.76 -23.70 -3.99
N SER A 429 -5.46 -24.05 -2.91
CA SER A 429 -6.93 -24.08 -2.90
C SER A 429 -7.50 -22.70 -3.15
N GLU A 430 -6.94 -21.66 -2.51
CA GLU A 430 -7.29 -20.25 -2.75
C GLU A 430 -7.10 -19.84 -4.22
N ALA A 431 -6.03 -20.31 -4.88
CA ALA A 431 -5.78 -20.03 -6.29
C ALA A 431 -6.81 -20.69 -7.22
N ILE A 432 -7.21 -21.95 -6.94
CA ILE A 432 -8.28 -22.65 -7.68
C ILE A 432 -9.58 -21.87 -7.53
N GLU A 433 -9.91 -21.46 -6.31
CA GLU A 433 -11.10 -20.66 -6.06
C GLU A 433 -11.02 -19.32 -6.82
N LYS A 434 -9.88 -18.60 -6.76
CA LYS A 434 -9.70 -17.29 -7.43
C LYS A 434 -9.85 -17.39 -8.94
N ALA A 435 -9.54 -18.55 -9.52
CA ALA A 435 -9.76 -18.85 -10.93
C ALA A 435 -11.21 -19.24 -11.27
N ASN A 436 -12.14 -19.18 -10.32
CA ASN A 436 -13.56 -19.51 -10.48
C ASN A 436 -13.79 -20.96 -10.93
N MET A 437 -12.99 -21.89 -10.37
CA MET A 437 -13.14 -23.32 -10.60
C MET A 437 -13.75 -24.00 -9.37
N THR A 438 -14.57 -25.02 -9.58
CA THR A 438 -15.15 -25.83 -8.50
C THR A 438 -14.23 -27.02 -8.22
N LEU A 439 -13.75 -27.16 -6.98
CA LEU A 439 -12.98 -28.32 -6.54
C LEU A 439 -13.92 -29.39 -5.97
N THR A 440 -13.78 -30.64 -6.40
CA THR A 440 -14.63 -31.76 -5.92
C THR A 440 -13.80 -33.03 -5.76
N GLU A 441 -14.03 -33.79 -4.68
CA GLU A 441 -13.34 -35.06 -4.49
C GLU A 441 -13.90 -36.16 -5.42
N LEU A 442 -13.01 -36.97 -6.00
CA LEU A 442 -13.35 -38.11 -6.85
C LEU A 442 -12.71 -39.39 -6.32
N THR A 443 -13.54 -40.29 -5.79
CA THR A 443 -13.09 -41.65 -5.43
C THR A 443 -13.32 -42.59 -6.62
N LEU A 444 -12.26 -42.91 -7.37
CA LEU A 444 -12.33 -43.72 -8.60
C LEU A 444 -12.94 -45.13 -8.38
N LEU A 445 -12.82 -45.70 -7.18
CA LEU A 445 -13.43 -46.98 -6.83
C LEU A 445 -14.97 -46.97 -6.92
N LYS A 446 -15.60 -45.79 -6.77
CA LYS A 446 -17.07 -45.65 -6.77
C LYS A 446 -17.63 -45.29 -8.15
N GLU A 447 -16.78 -44.95 -9.10
CA GLU A 447 -17.16 -44.47 -10.42
C GLU A 447 -16.67 -45.41 -11.52
N GLU A 448 -17.39 -45.46 -12.64
CA GLU A 448 -16.99 -46.28 -13.79
C GLU A 448 -15.89 -45.59 -14.63
N ALA A 449 -15.81 -44.26 -14.60
CA ALA A 449 -14.83 -43.44 -15.29
C ALA A 449 -14.69 -42.06 -14.63
N VAL A 450 -13.69 -41.27 -15.03
CA VAL A 450 -13.63 -39.85 -14.69
C VAL A 450 -14.85 -39.15 -15.31
N PRO A 451 -15.61 -38.32 -14.55
CA PRO A 451 -16.80 -37.63 -15.06
C PRO A 451 -16.54 -36.79 -16.32
N ASP A 452 -17.51 -36.76 -17.24
CA ASP A 452 -17.37 -36.04 -18.52
C ASP A 452 -17.32 -34.51 -18.37
N ASP A 453 -17.79 -33.96 -17.24
CA ASP A 453 -17.71 -32.55 -16.89
C ASP A 453 -16.36 -32.14 -16.26
N ALA A 454 -15.45 -33.10 -16.03
CA ALA A 454 -14.13 -32.86 -15.48
C ALA A 454 -13.26 -32.02 -16.44
N SER A 455 -13.08 -30.74 -16.09
CA SER A 455 -12.18 -29.82 -16.80
C SER A 455 -10.71 -30.14 -16.54
N ALA A 456 -10.40 -30.68 -15.37
CA ALA A 456 -9.10 -31.28 -15.03
C ALA A 456 -9.23 -32.24 -13.83
N ILE A 457 -8.24 -33.10 -13.64
CA ILE A 457 -8.06 -33.91 -12.42
C ILE A 457 -6.77 -33.52 -11.69
N ILE A 458 -6.72 -33.70 -10.39
CA ILE A 458 -5.53 -33.52 -9.56
C ILE A 458 -5.21 -34.85 -8.88
N ILE A 459 -3.98 -35.31 -9.04
CA ILE A 459 -3.43 -36.46 -8.31
C ILE A 459 -2.31 -35.93 -7.42
N ASN A 460 -2.61 -35.74 -6.13
CA ASN A 460 -1.70 -35.06 -5.22
C ASN A 460 -0.87 -36.05 -4.37
N ALA A 461 0.28 -36.47 -4.91
CA ALA A 461 1.27 -37.30 -4.25
C ALA A 461 0.69 -38.57 -3.59
N PRO A 462 0.18 -39.53 -4.39
CA PRO A 462 -0.40 -40.76 -3.86
C PRO A 462 0.63 -41.55 -3.06
N THR A 463 0.19 -42.14 -1.95
CA THR A 463 1.05 -42.85 -1.00
C THR A 463 0.89 -44.36 -1.05
N SER A 464 -0.18 -44.84 -1.69
CA SER A 464 -0.39 -46.25 -2.05
C SER A 464 -0.60 -46.40 -3.56
N ASP A 465 -0.31 -47.59 -4.10
CA ASP A 465 -0.45 -47.81 -5.54
C ASP A 465 -1.92 -47.79 -5.97
N PHE A 466 -2.15 -47.37 -7.22
CA PHE A 466 -3.46 -47.43 -7.86
C PHE A 466 -3.85 -48.90 -8.09
N SER A 467 -5.14 -49.19 -8.15
CA SER A 467 -5.56 -50.46 -8.76
C SER A 467 -5.32 -50.40 -10.27
N ALA A 468 -5.22 -51.57 -10.92
CA ALA A 468 -5.09 -51.62 -12.38
C ALA A 468 -6.32 -51.00 -13.09
N ASP A 469 -7.49 -51.05 -12.45
CA ASP A 469 -8.73 -50.44 -12.96
C ASP A 469 -8.69 -48.90 -12.83
N ASP A 470 -8.28 -48.38 -11.67
CA ASP A 470 -8.19 -46.94 -11.43
C ASP A 470 -7.13 -46.28 -12.31
N ALA A 471 -5.96 -46.91 -12.46
CA ALA A 471 -4.91 -46.42 -13.37
C ALA A 471 -5.40 -46.40 -14.82
N LYS A 472 -6.20 -47.39 -15.23
CA LYS A 472 -6.81 -47.42 -16.56
C LYS A 472 -7.82 -46.29 -16.74
N LYS A 473 -8.71 -46.03 -15.77
CA LYS A 473 -9.68 -44.92 -15.85
C LYS A 473 -9.00 -43.57 -16.04
N VAL A 474 -7.91 -43.32 -15.31
CA VAL A 474 -7.12 -42.09 -15.46
C VAL A 474 -6.44 -42.04 -16.83
N THR A 475 -5.85 -43.14 -17.28
CA THR A 475 -5.19 -43.21 -18.60
C THR A 475 -6.19 -42.96 -19.74
N ASP A 476 -7.35 -43.62 -19.70
CA ASP A 476 -8.44 -43.45 -20.67
C ASP A 476 -8.96 -41.99 -20.71
N TYR A 477 -8.99 -41.30 -19.56
CA TYR A 477 -9.35 -39.88 -19.48
C TYR A 477 -8.31 -38.98 -20.16
N LEU A 478 -7.02 -39.22 -19.88
CA LEU A 478 -5.93 -38.42 -20.45
C LEU A 478 -5.81 -38.64 -21.97
N GLU A 479 -5.95 -39.88 -22.44
CA GLU A 479 -5.92 -40.21 -23.88
C GLU A 479 -7.03 -39.53 -24.68
N LYS A 480 -8.17 -39.19 -24.04
CA LYS A 480 -9.27 -38.42 -24.65
C LYS A 480 -9.01 -36.90 -24.67
N GLY A 481 -7.84 -36.45 -24.22
CA GLY A 481 -7.48 -35.03 -24.12
C GLY A 481 -7.84 -34.38 -22.78
N GLY A 482 -8.13 -35.19 -21.76
CA GLY A 482 -8.29 -34.73 -20.39
C GLY A 482 -7.01 -34.08 -19.84
N LYS A 483 -7.17 -33.19 -18.86
CA LYS A 483 -6.05 -32.46 -18.25
C LYS A 483 -5.78 -32.96 -16.84
N ALA A 484 -4.52 -33.12 -16.47
CA ALA A 484 -4.16 -33.49 -15.10
C ALA A 484 -3.03 -32.63 -14.54
N LEU A 485 -3.12 -32.35 -13.25
CA LEU A 485 -1.99 -31.94 -12.43
C LEU A 485 -1.59 -33.11 -11.54
N ILE A 486 -0.36 -33.59 -11.71
CA ILE A 486 0.16 -34.75 -10.99
C ILE A 486 1.39 -34.31 -10.19
N THR A 487 1.36 -34.54 -8.89
CA THR A 487 2.51 -34.36 -8.00
C THR A 487 2.94 -35.71 -7.44
N THR A 488 4.21 -35.84 -7.07
CA THR A 488 4.78 -37.08 -6.54
C THR A 488 5.53 -36.83 -5.25
N ASN A 489 5.87 -37.92 -4.55
CA ASN A 489 6.63 -37.86 -3.32
C ASN A 489 7.70 -38.96 -3.32
N PHE A 490 8.96 -38.54 -3.20
CA PHE A 490 10.15 -39.39 -3.24
C PHE A 490 10.19 -40.46 -2.12
N GLN A 491 9.37 -40.32 -1.06
CA GLN A 491 9.32 -41.26 0.04
C GLN A 491 8.60 -42.56 -0.32
N TYR A 492 7.67 -42.52 -1.28
CA TYR A 492 6.81 -43.66 -1.61
C TYR A 492 7.31 -44.38 -2.87
N LYS A 493 7.56 -45.68 -2.69
CA LYS A 493 8.08 -46.60 -3.72
C LYS A 493 7.04 -47.65 -4.07
N ASP A 494 7.31 -48.41 -5.13
CA ASP A 494 6.50 -49.54 -5.56
C ASP A 494 5.07 -49.15 -6.00
N LEU A 495 4.93 -47.98 -6.66
CA LEU A 495 3.65 -47.47 -7.20
C LEU A 495 3.49 -47.86 -8.67
N THR A 496 3.47 -49.16 -8.96
CA THR A 496 3.59 -49.69 -10.34
C THR A 496 2.46 -49.24 -11.27
N ASN A 497 1.21 -49.26 -10.79
CA ASN A 497 0.06 -48.85 -11.59
C ASN A 497 0.00 -47.34 -11.75
N PHE A 498 0.32 -46.57 -10.70
CA PHE A 498 0.44 -45.11 -10.83
C PHE A 498 1.55 -44.71 -11.81
N GLU A 499 2.72 -45.35 -11.75
CA GLU A 499 3.82 -45.12 -12.68
C GLU A 499 3.45 -45.47 -14.13
N SER A 500 2.52 -46.40 -14.34
CA SER A 500 2.03 -46.73 -15.69
C SER A 500 1.33 -45.54 -16.36
N ILE A 501 0.66 -44.68 -15.58
CA ILE A 501 0.01 -43.45 -16.07
C ILE A 501 1.06 -42.46 -16.59
N LEU A 502 2.16 -42.27 -15.84
CA LEU A 502 3.26 -41.39 -16.25
C LEU A 502 4.01 -41.96 -17.46
N LYS A 503 4.26 -43.28 -17.47
CA LYS A 503 4.94 -43.97 -18.57
C LYS A 503 4.16 -43.92 -19.89
N ALA A 504 2.83 -43.86 -19.84
CA ALA A 504 2.02 -43.64 -21.04
C ALA A 504 2.38 -42.34 -21.78
N TYR A 505 2.93 -41.36 -21.07
CA TYR A 505 3.43 -40.09 -21.60
C TYR A 505 4.96 -40.00 -21.62
N GLY A 506 5.67 -41.13 -21.51
CA GLY A 506 7.14 -41.17 -21.56
C GLY A 506 7.83 -40.48 -20.37
N ILE A 507 7.12 -40.31 -19.25
CA ILE A 507 7.67 -39.74 -18.01
C ILE A 507 7.96 -40.86 -17.01
N GLU A 508 9.17 -40.86 -16.45
CA GLU A 508 9.58 -41.78 -15.41
C GLU A 508 10.05 -41.03 -14.17
N ARG A 509 9.70 -41.56 -12.99
CA ARG A 509 10.19 -41.05 -11.71
C ARG A 509 11.64 -41.48 -11.51
N VAL A 510 12.48 -40.55 -11.04
CA VAL A 510 13.87 -40.83 -10.67
C VAL A 510 13.93 -41.04 -9.16
N ASP A 511 14.25 -42.25 -8.75
CA ASP A 511 14.35 -42.62 -7.33
C ASP A 511 15.22 -41.66 -6.52
N GLY A 512 14.65 -41.12 -5.43
CA GLY A 512 15.35 -40.34 -4.42
C GLY A 512 15.04 -38.85 -4.42
N ILE A 513 15.62 -38.14 -3.45
CA ILE A 513 15.52 -36.68 -3.33
C ILE A 513 16.56 -36.01 -4.22
N VAL A 514 16.16 -34.92 -4.87
CA VAL A 514 17.06 -34.09 -5.67
C VAL A 514 17.92 -33.22 -4.76
N MET A 515 19.24 -33.26 -5.00
CA MET A 515 20.21 -32.43 -4.30
C MET A 515 21.07 -31.65 -5.29
N GLU A 516 21.15 -30.34 -5.08
CA GLU A 516 21.98 -29.43 -5.87
C GLU A 516 23.40 -29.32 -5.28
N ASN A 517 24.39 -29.33 -6.16
CA ASN A 517 25.80 -29.20 -5.84
C ASN A 517 26.35 -27.79 -6.09
N ASP A 518 25.60 -26.92 -6.76
CA ASP A 518 25.94 -25.52 -6.96
C ASP A 518 25.36 -24.62 -5.87
N SER A 519 26.22 -23.92 -5.14
CA SER A 519 25.82 -23.03 -4.04
C SER A 519 24.95 -21.85 -4.45
N SER A 520 24.86 -21.55 -5.74
CA SER A 520 24.00 -20.49 -6.27
C SER A 520 22.55 -20.96 -6.42
N TYR A 521 22.30 -22.28 -6.39
CA TYR A 521 21.02 -22.92 -6.73
C TYR A 521 20.44 -23.73 -5.56
N TYR A 522 20.94 -23.51 -4.34
CA TYR A 522 20.31 -23.99 -3.11
C TYR A 522 20.34 -22.94 -2.00
N TYR A 523 19.34 -22.96 -1.13
CA TYR A 523 19.19 -21.97 -0.05
C TYR A 523 19.80 -22.45 1.28
N ASN A 524 20.32 -21.49 2.07
CA ASN A 524 20.80 -21.68 3.45
C ASN A 524 21.81 -22.84 3.66
N ASN A 525 22.63 -23.12 2.64
CA ASN A 525 23.60 -24.22 2.67
C ASN A 525 23.00 -25.62 2.85
N ILE A 526 21.74 -25.80 2.44
CA ILE A 526 21.01 -27.08 2.46
C ILE A 526 20.80 -27.55 1.01
N PRO A 527 21.52 -28.59 0.53
CA PRO A 527 21.50 -29.01 -0.88
C PRO A 527 20.14 -29.42 -1.46
N TYR A 528 19.16 -29.79 -0.63
CA TYR A 528 17.80 -30.17 -1.06
C TYR A 528 16.77 -29.03 -0.92
N TYR A 529 17.24 -27.82 -0.57
CA TYR A 529 16.46 -26.58 -0.57
C TYR A 529 16.68 -25.88 -1.91
N LEU A 530 16.09 -26.44 -2.96
CA LEU A 530 16.42 -26.12 -4.34
C LEU A 530 15.91 -24.74 -4.74
N LEU A 531 16.72 -24.06 -5.56
CA LEU A 531 16.37 -22.85 -6.29
C LEU A 531 16.55 -23.16 -7.79
N PRO A 532 15.62 -23.91 -8.43
CA PRO A 532 15.77 -24.32 -9.82
C PRO A 532 15.78 -23.11 -10.78
N GLU A 533 16.34 -23.34 -11.97
CA GLU A 533 16.22 -22.41 -13.08
C GLU A 533 14.78 -22.39 -13.58
N VAL A 534 14.24 -21.19 -13.75
CA VAL A 534 12.91 -20.98 -14.30
C VAL A 534 13.03 -20.84 -15.81
N GLU A 535 12.55 -21.84 -16.53
CA GLU A 535 12.57 -21.85 -17.99
C GLU A 535 11.58 -20.84 -18.56
N SER A 536 11.92 -20.20 -19.66
CA SER A 536 11.06 -19.19 -20.28
C SER A 536 9.93 -19.84 -21.07
N SER A 537 8.70 -19.67 -20.60
CA SER A 537 7.49 -20.14 -21.26
C SER A 537 6.33 -19.19 -20.99
N ASP A 538 5.22 -19.36 -21.72
CA ASP A 538 3.99 -18.61 -21.46
C ASP A 538 3.50 -18.81 -20.01
N TYR A 539 3.73 -20.01 -19.44
CA TYR A 539 3.32 -20.40 -18.09
C TYR A 539 4.19 -19.81 -16.96
N THR A 540 5.45 -19.46 -17.24
CA THR A 540 6.42 -18.97 -16.25
C THR A 540 6.70 -17.46 -16.36
N SER A 541 6.03 -16.78 -17.30
CA SER A 541 6.18 -15.35 -17.55
C SER A 541 5.99 -14.46 -16.30
N SER A 542 5.02 -14.78 -15.46
CA SER A 542 4.68 -14.04 -14.23
C SER A 542 5.74 -14.14 -13.11
N VAL A 543 6.62 -15.15 -13.21
CA VAL A 543 7.69 -15.44 -12.24
C VAL A 543 9.08 -15.24 -12.85
N SER A 544 9.16 -14.71 -14.08
CA SER A 544 10.41 -14.40 -14.75
C SER A 544 11.27 -13.44 -13.91
N GLY A 545 12.52 -13.82 -13.64
CA GLY A 545 13.46 -13.05 -12.83
C GLY A 545 13.25 -13.16 -11.31
N LYS A 546 12.31 -14.00 -10.85
CA LYS A 546 12.14 -14.36 -9.43
C LYS A 546 12.78 -15.72 -9.14
N TYR A 547 13.09 -15.96 -7.88
CA TYR A 547 13.52 -17.28 -7.41
C TYR A 547 12.31 -18.12 -7.00
N ILE A 548 12.25 -19.38 -7.46
CA ILE A 548 11.27 -20.35 -7.01
C ILE A 548 11.95 -21.24 -5.97
N PHE A 549 11.30 -21.42 -4.83
CA PHE A 549 11.79 -22.28 -3.76
C PHE A 549 11.08 -23.64 -3.81
N ALA A 550 11.83 -24.69 -4.14
CA ALA A 550 11.31 -26.05 -4.32
C ALA A 550 12.05 -27.05 -3.41
N PRO A 551 11.77 -27.07 -2.10
CA PRO A 551 12.42 -28.00 -1.19
C PRO A 551 11.89 -29.43 -1.39
N TYR A 552 12.70 -30.43 -1.05
CA TYR A 552 12.27 -31.84 -0.97
C TYR A 552 11.66 -32.41 -2.27
N SER A 553 12.22 -32.03 -3.42
CA SER A 553 11.69 -32.43 -4.73
C SER A 553 12.21 -33.80 -5.21
N GLU A 554 11.38 -34.48 -6.00
CA GLU A 554 11.73 -35.66 -6.80
C GLU A 554 12.03 -35.23 -8.25
N ALA A 555 12.91 -35.96 -8.94
CA ALA A 555 13.18 -35.69 -10.35
C ALA A 555 12.35 -36.59 -11.27
N PHE A 556 12.04 -36.08 -12.46
CA PHE A 556 11.49 -36.85 -13.56
C PHE A 556 12.51 -36.96 -14.70
N SER A 557 12.54 -38.11 -15.37
CA SER A 557 13.22 -38.29 -16.65
C SER A 557 12.20 -38.50 -17.76
N TYR A 558 12.52 -38.00 -18.95
CA TYR A 558 11.71 -38.19 -20.16
C TYR A 558 12.64 -38.29 -21.37
N ASP A 559 12.26 -39.09 -22.37
CA ASP A 559 13.11 -39.46 -23.52
C ASP A 559 13.10 -38.44 -24.68
N GLY A 560 12.77 -37.18 -24.38
CA GLY A 560 12.61 -36.12 -25.39
C GLY A 560 11.31 -36.24 -26.20
N SER A 561 10.99 -35.21 -26.99
CA SER A 561 9.69 -35.13 -27.71
C SER A 561 9.53 -36.25 -28.74
N SER A 562 8.36 -36.88 -28.76
CA SER A 562 7.95 -37.87 -29.77
C SER A 562 6.90 -37.25 -30.70
N ASP A 563 6.52 -37.92 -31.79
CA ASP A 563 5.51 -37.42 -32.73
C ASP A 563 4.15 -37.12 -32.07
N ASN A 564 3.86 -37.73 -30.91
CA ASN A 564 2.59 -37.60 -30.20
C ASN A 564 2.67 -36.88 -28.84
N VAL A 565 3.87 -36.60 -28.32
CA VAL A 565 4.06 -35.98 -27.00
C VAL A 565 5.09 -34.87 -27.07
N THR A 566 4.68 -33.67 -26.67
CA THR A 566 5.55 -32.49 -26.56
C THR A 566 5.82 -32.19 -25.09
N TYR A 567 7.08 -31.96 -24.74
CA TYR A 567 7.48 -31.60 -23.38
C TYR A 567 7.85 -30.13 -23.30
N THR A 568 7.41 -29.45 -22.25
CA THR A 568 7.83 -28.08 -21.91
C THR A 568 8.35 -28.08 -20.48
N ALA A 569 9.66 -27.92 -20.32
CA ALA A 569 10.26 -27.78 -19.00
C ALA A 569 9.85 -26.43 -18.41
N LEU A 570 9.37 -26.44 -17.15
CA LEU A 570 9.05 -25.21 -16.41
C LEU A 570 10.15 -24.84 -15.41
N LEU A 571 10.69 -25.87 -14.75
CA LEU A 571 11.76 -25.75 -13.76
C LEU A 571 12.83 -26.79 -14.08
N GLN A 572 14.09 -26.36 -14.12
CA GLN A 572 15.21 -27.25 -14.38
C GLN A 572 16.29 -27.12 -13.30
N THR A 573 16.83 -28.25 -12.87
CA THR A 573 18.02 -28.28 -12.01
C THR A 573 19.28 -28.21 -12.86
N THR A 574 20.40 -27.77 -12.28
CA THR A 574 21.65 -27.71 -13.03
C THR A 574 22.20 -29.10 -13.35
N ASP A 575 23.14 -29.18 -14.30
CA ASP A 575 23.88 -30.41 -14.64
C ASP A 575 24.66 -31.00 -13.45
N LYS A 576 24.84 -30.25 -12.37
CA LYS A 576 25.52 -30.69 -11.15
C LYS A 576 24.57 -31.35 -10.15
N ALA A 577 23.25 -31.26 -10.35
CA ALA A 577 22.28 -31.88 -9.48
C ALA A 577 22.38 -33.41 -9.51
N VAL A 578 22.04 -34.06 -8.40
CA VAL A 578 22.05 -35.52 -8.25
C VAL A 578 20.82 -35.97 -7.49
N SER A 579 20.24 -37.11 -7.88
CA SER A 579 19.24 -37.79 -7.05
C SER A 579 19.90 -38.70 -5.99
N LYS A 580 19.36 -38.70 -4.77
CA LYS A 580 19.87 -39.46 -3.61
C LYS A 580 18.76 -40.27 -2.97
N ILE A 581 18.93 -41.60 -2.96
CA ILE A 581 17.95 -42.56 -2.43
C ILE A 581 17.93 -42.60 -0.89
N ASP A 582 19.05 -42.27 -0.24
CA ASP A 582 19.21 -42.25 1.24
C ASP A 582 19.58 -40.83 1.68
N ALA A 583 18.55 -39.99 1.86
CA ALA A 583 18.69 -38.57 2.21
C ALA A 583 19.21 -38.37 3.65
N ASP A 584 18.77 -39.22 4.58
CA ASP A 584 19.08 -39.11 6.02
C ASP A 584 20.55 -39.40 6.34
N ASN A 585 21.24 -40.22 5.53
CA ASN A 585 22.67 -40.52 5.68
C ASN A 585 23.58 -39.78 4.68
N ALA A 586 23.03 -38.88 3.86
CA ALA A 586 23.79 -38.15 2.85
C ALA A 586 24.53 -36.95 3.44
N THR A 587 25.75 -37.18 3.93
CA THR A 587 26.62 -36.11 4.49
C THR A 587 27.23 -35.16 3.44
N THR A 588 27.20 -35.50 2.15
CA THR A 588 27.65 -34.63 1.04
C THR A 588 26.91 -34.93 -0.27
N SER A 589 26.75 -33.89 -1.08
CA SER A 589 26.14 -33.88 -2.42
C SER A 589 27.01 -34.52 -3.53
N ARG A 590 28.24 -34.94 -3.21
CA ARG A 590 29.15 -35.59 -4.17
C ARG A 590 28.69 -37.01 -4.55
N LYS A 591 28.80 -37.36 -5.85
CA LYS A 591 28.74 -38.75 -6.33
C LYS A 591 29.81 -39.57 -5.59
N ARG A 592 29.43 -40.58 -4.81
CA ARG A 592 30.38 -41.58 -4.31
C ARG A 592 30.92 -42.33 -5.52
N ARG A 593 32.13 -41.99 -5.99
CA ARG A 593 32.90 -42.90 -6.87
C ARG A 593 33.10 -44.19 -6.09
N ARG A 594 32.47 -45.28 -6.54
CA ARG A 594 32.79 -46.64 -6.08
C ARG A 594 34.30 -46.84 -6.25
N ARG A 595 35.03 -46.97 -5.13
CA ARG A 595 36.35 -47.60 -5.14
C ARG A 595 36.11 -49.10 -5.20
N TYR A 596 36.60 -49.73 -6.27
CA TYR A 596 36.86 -51.17 -6.27
C TYR A 596 38.01 -51.49 -5.34
#